data_AF-A0A2R8ADK3-F1
#
_entry.id   AF-A0A2R8ADK3-F1
#
_cell.length_a   1.000
_cell.length_b   1.000
_cell.length_c   1.000
_cell.angle_alpha   90.00
_cell.angle_beta   90.00
_cell.angle_gamma   90.00
#
_symmetry.space_group_name_H-M   'P 1'
#
loop_
_entity.id
_entity.type
_entity.pdbx_description
1 polymer ?
#
loop_
_entity_poly.entity_id
_entity_poly.type
_entity_poly.pdbx_seq_one_letter_code
_entity_poly.pdbx_strand_id
1 'polypeptide(L)'
;MKKVFRLLAWIFTGLAAWRLYGDFSSSIGAGRDFRMKLAGEVWATFDRNSLLGLQPAIERYISPRLWEWVFLPVLETQLFPILVMVTIFFFIASAKRFQLR
;
A
#
# COMPACT_ATOMS: atom_id res chain seq x y z
N MET A 1 13.61 19.37 -2.15
CA MET A 1 12.80 18.27 -2.72
C MET A 1 13.50 16.90 -2.71
N LYS A 2 14.71 16.71 -3.27
CA LYS A 2 15.39 15.38 -3.29
C LYS A 2 15.50 14.70 -1.92
N LYS A 3 15.87 15.44 -0.87
CA LYS A 3 15.95 14.94 0.52
C LYS A 3 14.61 14.44 1.05
N VAL A 4 13.51 15.13 0.70
CA VAL A 4 12.14 14.77 1.11
C VAL A 4 11.71 13.46 0.43
N PHE A 5 11.89 13.33 -0.89
CA PHE A 5 11.59 12.08 -1.59
C PHE A 5 12.41 10.91 -1.07
N ARG A 6 13.69 11.13 -0.75
CA ARG A 6 14.53 10.09 -0.16
C ARG A 6 14.08 9.71 1.26
N LEU A 7 13.64 10.68 2.06
CA LEU A 7 13.04 10.41 3.37
C LEU A 7 11.76 9.58 3.23
N LEU A 8 10.86 9.96 2.32
CA LEU A 8 9.64 9.21 2.03
C LEU A 8 9.96 7.79 1.56
N ALA A 9 10.93 7.60 0.66
CA ALA A 9 11.37 6.29 0.23
C ALA A 9 11.79 5.41 1.41
N TRP A 10 12.61 5.94 2.34
CA TRP A 10 13.00 5.20 3.54
C TRP A 10 11.84 4.89 4.49
N ILE A 11 10.88 5.80 4.63
CA ILE A 11 9.66 5.54 5.41
C ILE A 11 8.88 4.37 4.80
N PHE A 12 8.64 4.38 3.49
CA PHE A 12 7.93 3.31 2.80
C PHE A 12 8.71 1.99 2.80
N THR A 13 10.05 2.02 2.72
CA THR A 13 10.89 0.83 2.92
C THR A 13 10.67 0.23 4.32
N GLY A 14 10.67 1.07 5.36
CA GLY A 14 10.42 0.63 6.73
C GLY A 14 9.03 0.01 6.89
N LEU A 15 8.01 0.64 6.31
CA LEU A 15 6.65 0.11 6.31
C LEU A 15 6.54 -1.22 5.55
N ALA A 16 7.21 -1.36 4.41
CA ALA A 16 7.23 -2.60 3.64
C ALA A 16 7.91 -3.75 4.43
N ALA A 17 9.04 -3.46 5.06
CA ALA A 17 9.75 -4.43 5.91
C ALA A 17 8.90 -4.85 7.12
N TRP A 18 8.30 -3.87 7.82
CA TRP A 18 7.39 -4.13 8.93
C TRP A 18 6.20 -4.99 8.49
N ARG A 19 5.62 -4.68 7.32
CA ARG A 19 4.48 -5.39 6.77
C ARG A 19 4.81 -6.86 6.48
N LEU A 20 5.95 -7.10 5.84
CA LEU A 20 6.44 -8.44 5.52
C LEU A 20 6.72 -9.25 6.79
N TYR A 21 7.34 -8.62 7.79
CA TYR A 21 7.56 -9.24 9.10
C TYR A 21 6.24 -9.63 9.78
N GLY A 22 5.22 -8.76 9.73
CA GLY A 22 3.89 -9.06 10.24
C GLY A 22 3.19 -10.23 9.54
N ASP A 23 3.34 -10.36 8.22
CA ASP A 23 2.82 -11.52 7.47
C ASP A 23 3.54 -12.81 7.85
N PHE A 24 4.86 -12.72 7.99
CA PHE A 24 5.69 -13.85 8.38
C PHE A 24 5.37 -14.35 9.79
N SER A 25 5.31 -13.43 10.77
CA SER A 25 5.02 -13.77 12.18
C SER A 25 3.61 -14.31 12.37
N SER A 26 2.62 -13.74 11.67
CA SER A 26 1.22 -14.19 11.79
C SER A 26 0.92 -15.52 11.09
N SER A 27 1.72 -15.89 10.08
CA SER A 27 1.57 -17.13 9.31
C SER A 27 2.50 -18.23 9.81
N ILE A 28 3.80 -18.09 9.55
CA ILE A 28 4.82 -19.12 9.83
C ILE A 28 5.06 -19.25 11.33
N GLY A 29 5.09 -18.14 12.05
CA GLY A 29 5.18 -18.15 13.52
C GLY A 29 3.99 -18.83 14.21
N ALA A 30 2.86 -18.97 13.50
CA ALA A 30 1.64 -19.62 13.96
C ALA A 30 1.43 -21.03 13.35
N GLY A 31 2.42 -21.57 12.62
CA GLY A 31 2.32 -22.90 11.98
C GLY A 31 1.34 -22.96 10.80
N ARG A 32 1.00 -21.81 10.18
CA ARG A 32 0.12 -21.70 9.02
C ARG A 32 0.90 -21.40 7.75
N ASP A 33 0.32 -21.71 6.60
CA ASP A 33 0.86 -21.35 5.30
C ASP A 33 1.08 -19.84 5.19
N PHE A 34 2.22 -19.45 4.61
CA PHE A 34 2.57 -18.06 4.43
C PHE A 34 1.55 -17.38 3.51
N ARG A 35 0.90 -16.34 4.02
CA ARG A 35 -0.04 -15.52 3.26
C ARG A 35 0.25 -14.04 3.47
N MET A 36 0.42 -13.32 2.36
CA MET A 36 0.43 -11.86 2.38
C MET A 36 -1.00 -11.34 2.44
N LYS A 37 -1.33 -10.53 3.46
CA LYS A 37 -2.68 -9.95 3.56
C LYS A 37 -2.90 -8.83 2.56
N LEU A 38 -4.14 -8.73 2.11
CA LEU A 38 -4.63 -7.73 1.17
C LEU A 38 -4.64 -6.34 1.82
N ALA A 39 -4.57 -5.28 1.01
CA ALA A 39 -4.58 -3.91 1.52
C ALA A 39 -5.88 -3.59 2.29
N GLY A 40 -7.03 -4.05 1.80
CA GLY A 40 -8.32 -3.91 2.50
C GLY A 40 -8.38 -4.69 3.81
N GLU A 41 -7.80 -5.89 3.86
CA GLU A 41 -7.71 -6.69 5.09
C GLU A 41 -6.89 -5.95 6.16
N VAL A 42 -5.75 -5.38 5.77
CA VAL A 42 -4.90 -4.62 6.68
C VAL A 42 -5.59 -3.32 7.13
N TRP A 43 -6.23 -2.58 6.23
CA TRP A 43 -7.00 -1.39 6.60
C TRP A 43 -8.09 -1.72 7.62
N ALA A 44 -8.88 -2.77 7.36
CA ALA A 44 -9.97 -3.17 8.25
C ALA A 44 -9.50 -3.53 9.66
N THR A 45 -8.23 -3.90 9.85
CA THR A 45 -7.65 -4.15 11.19
C THR A 45 -7.41 -2.86 11.99
N PHE A 46 -7.22 -1.72 11.31
CA PHE A 46 -7.10 -0.42 11.93
C PHE A 46 -8.46 0.23 12.16
N ASP A 47 -9.28 0.28 11.11
CA ASP A 47 -10.64 0.81 11.18
C ASP A 47 -11.49 0.25 10.04
N ARG A 48 -12.37 -0.68 10.39
CA ARG A 48 -13.30 -1.30 9.45
C ARG A 48 -14.44 -0.35 9.04
N ASN A 49 -14.86 0.54 9.93
CA ASN A 49 -16.01 1.40 9.67
C ASN A 49 -15.69 2.47 8.63
N SER A 50 -14.46 3.02 8.65
CA SER A 50 -14.03 3.92 7.58
C SER A 50 -13.96 3.24 6.22
N LEU A 51 -13.51 1.97 6.16
CA LEU A 51 -13.48 1.22 4.91
C LEU A 51 -14.91 0.98 4.36
N LEU A 52 -15.86 0.63 5.23
CA LEU A 52 -17.27 0.45 4.84
C LEU A 52 -17.93 1.77 4.41
N GLY A 53 -17.55 2.90 5.03
CA GLY A 53 -18.03 4.22 4.64
C GLY A 53 -17.40 4.76 3.35
N LEU A 54 -16.21 4.29 2.99
CA LEU A 54 -15.46 4.76 1.82
C LEU A 54 -16.16 4.42 0.51
N GLN A 55 -16.68 3.20 0.37
CA GLN A 55 -17.39 2.78 -0.85
C GLN A 55 -18.58 3.69 -1.19
N PRO A 56 -19.60 3.83 -0.33
CA PRO A 56 -20.75 4.67 -0.66
C PRO A 56 -20.35 6.14 -0.81
N ALA A 57 -19.30 6.60 -0.13
CA ALA A 57 -18.79 7.96 -0.33
C ALA A 57 -18.22 8.17 -1.74
N ILE A 58 -17.39 7.24 -2.24
CA ILE A 58 -16.82 7.33 -3.58
C ILE A 58 -17.90 7.19 -4.65
N GLU A 59 -18.79 6.21 -4.50
CA GLU A 59 -19.88 5.98 -5.46
C GLU A 59 -20.85 7.18 -5.52
N ARG A 60 -21.16 7.81 -4.37
CA ARG A 60 -22.09 8.92 -4.28
C ARG A 60 -21.50 10.27 -4.69
N TYR A 61 -20.26 10.55 -4.30
CA TYR A 61 -19.69 11.90 -4.41
C TYR A 61 -18.63 12.04 -5.52
N ILE A 62 -18.09 10.95 -6.06
CA ILE A 62 -17.02 11.01 -7.07
C ILE A 62 -17.46 10.30 -8.35
N SER A 63 -17.54 8.96 -8.33
CA SER A 63 -17.94 8.14 -9.46
C SER A 63 -17.99 6.66 -9.04
N PRO A 64 -19.06 5.93 -9.38
CA PRO A 64 -19.12 4.48 -9.15
C PRO A 64 -18.00 3.71 -9.87
N ARG A 65 -17.65 4.13 -11.10
CA ARG A 65 -16.57 3.46 -11.87
C ARG A 65 -15.21 3.58 -11.20
N LEU A 66 -14.97 4.67 -10.47
CA LEU A 66 -13.70 4.86 -9.77
C LEU A 66 -13.53 3.84 -8.65
N TRP A 67 -14.62 3.50 -7.95
CA TRP A 67 -14.59 2.45 -6.94
C TRP A 67 -14.19 1.12 -7.56
N GLU A 68 -14.91 0.70 -8.61
CA GLU A 68 -14.71 -0.60 -9.26
C GLU A 68 -13.36 -0.73 -9.95
N TRP A 69 -12.86 0.32 -10.61
CA TRP A 69 -11.67 0.22 -11.46
C TRP A 69 -10.37 0.54 -10.74
N VAL A 70 -10.43 1.25 -9.60
CA VAL A 70 -9.24 1.73 -8.91
C VAL A 70 -9.23 1.27 -7.46
N PHE A 71 -10.23 1.64 -6.67
CA PHE A 71 -10.18 1.38 -5.23
C PHE A 71 -10.30 -0.10 -4.90
N LEU A 72 -11.29 -0.79 -5.47
CA LEU A 72 -11.49 -2.21 -5.21
C LEU A 72 -10.26 -3.06 -5.63
N PRO A 73 -9.68 -2.91 -6.84
CA PRO A 73 -8.48 -3.64 -7.22
C PRO A 73 -7.27 -3.35 -6.31
N VAL A 74 -7.11 -2.10 -5.87
CA VAL A 74 -6.05 -1.73 -4.92
C VAL A 74 -6.27 -2.40 -3.57
N LEU A 75 -7.51 -2.44 -3.07
CA LEU A 75 -7.86 -3.08 -1.80
C LEU A 75 -7.67 -4.60 -1.84
N GLU A 76 -7.92 -5.22 -2.99
CA GLU A 76 -7.74 -6.65 -3.23
C GLU A 76 -6.29 -7.05 -3.55
N THR A 77 -5.41 -6.08 -3.77
CA THR A 77 -3.98 -6.33 -3.96
C THR A 77 -3.28 -6.53 -2.61
N GLN A 78 -2.26 -7.39 -2.58
CA GLN A 78 -1.40 -7.55 -1.39
C GLN A 78 -0.75 -6.21 -1.02
N LEU A 79 -0.76 -5.83 0.26
CA LEU A 79 -0.25 -4.51 0.66
C LEU A 79 1.26 -4.37 0.46
N PHE A 80 2.02 -5.47 0.63
CA PHE A 80 3.48 -5.44 0.53
C PHE A 80 3.97 -4.98 -0.86
N PRO A 81 3.53 -5.57 -1.99
CA PRO A 81 3.88 -5.08 -3.32
C PRO A 81 3.56 -3.59 -3.56
N ILE A 82 2.43 -3.09 -3.04
CA ILE A 82 2.05 -1.67 -3.17
C ILE A 82 3.10 -0.78 -2.49
N LEU A 83 3.49 -1.12 -1.25
CA LEU A 83 4.49 -0.36 -0.50
C LEU A 83 5.86 -0.39 -1.21
N VAL A 84 6.25 -1.53 -1.77
CA VAL A 84 7.49 -1.66 -2.56
C VAL A 84 7.44 -0.78 -3.81
N MET A 85 6.31 -0.78 -4.53
CA MET A 85 6.14 0.06 -5.73
C MET A 85 6.26 1.55 -5.38
N VAL A 86 5.62 2.00 -4.30
CA VAL A 86 5.71 3.39 -3.81
C VAL A 86 7.13 3.74 -3.37
N THR A 87 7.82 2.80 -2.72
CA THR A 87 9.24 2.94 -2.34
C THR A 87 10.13 3.18 -3.56
N ILE A 88 9.98 2.34 -4.59
CA ILE A 88 10.73 2.45 -5.85
C ILE A 88 10.45 3.79 -6.52
N PHE A 89 9.17 4.17 -6.61
CA PHE A 89 8.76 5.46 -7.17
C PHE A 89 9.48 6.63 -6.49
N PHE A 90 9.50 6.67 -5.16
CA PHE A 90 10.16 7.75 -4.42
C PHE A 90 11.69 7.72 -4.52
N PHE A 91 12.31 6.54 -4.57
CA PHE A 91 13.74 6.43 -4.84
C PHE A 91 14.10 6.99 -6.21
N ILE A 92 13.37 6.62 -7.26
CA ILE A 92 13.58 7.13 -8.63
C ILE A 92 13.37 8.65 -8.67
N ALA A 93 12.29 9.15 -8.08
CA ALA A 93 12.01 10.59 -8.02
C ALA A 93 13.11 11.37 -7.27
N SER A 94 13.75 10.76 -6.27
CA SER A 94 14.87 11.35 -5.53
C SER A 94 16.17 11.36 -6.34
N ALA A 95 16.37 10.38 -7.23
CA ALA A 95 17.63 10.12 -7.91
C ALA A 95 18.00 11.18 -8.96
N LYS A 96 17.04 11.95 -9.50
CA LYS A 96 17.22 13.05 -10.50
C LYS A 96 18.56 13.00 -11.25
N ARG A 97 18.64 12.07 -12.22
CA ARG A 97 19.49 12.16 -13.43
C ARG A 97 18.74 11.56 -14.63
N PHE A 98 17.54 12.07 -14.91
CA PHE A 98 16.98 12.00 -16.26
C PHE A 98 17.40 13.29 -16.97
N GLN A 99 18.68 13.38 -17.31
CA GLN A 99 19.12 14.35 -18.33
C GLN A 99 18.75 13.72 -19.67
N LEU A 100 17.53 14.01 -20.14
CA LEU A 100 17.27 14.00 -21.58
C LEU A 100 18.17 15.10 -22.15
N ARG A 101 19.35 14.69 -22.59
CA ARG A 101 20.15 15.42 -23.57
C ARG A 101 19.63 15.06 -24.95
#